data_AF-C1GTR9-F1
#
_entry.id   AF-C1GTR9-F1
#
_cell.length_a   1.000
_cell.length_b   1.000
_cell.length_c   1.000
_cell.angle_alpha   90.00
_cell.angle_beta   90.00
_cell.angle_gamma   90.00
#
_symmetry.space_group_name_H-M   'P 1'
#
loop_
_entity.id
_entity.type
_entity.pdbx_description
1 polymer ?
#
loop_
_entity_poly.entity_id
_entity_poly.type
_entity_poly.pdbx_seq_one_letter_code
_entity_poly.pdbx_strand_id
1 'polypeptide(L)'
;MDNSQRLLDYLGEAPPGFPTNSTHKTPNTTNDQYSWRQINSVGQWSEFIYVRIIQRYGTLLHQVRVVREPIPYSPPQPINTELMFAVRFATYVQSRLRHALRAGLQNPAPQLANMYLTPITVDTGDATQITNSLRPDISFFRAGSTPSSSPNRCPGCLKVSRKWRSDWGKAASHSDRTEYLQVLSQVNFYMKQLNTRYGFVLTDAELVPIKRLDEDGSLLVAQAIPWETEGPGRLTILLGLWYLGMLVAADNEWQFP
;
A
#
# COMPACT_ATOMS: atom_id res chain seq x y z
N MET A 1 -13.58 23.42 21.10
CA MET A 1 -14.02 23.19 19.71
C MET A 1 -13.72 21.74 19.37
N ASP A 2 -14.64 21.03 18.69
CA ASP A 2 -14.43 19.63 18.26
C ASP A 2 -13.25 19.56 17.28
N ASN A 3 -12.09 19.06 17.74
CA ASN A 3 -10.90 18.88 16.90
C ASN A 3 -10.90 17.54 16.15
N SER A 4 -12.08 16.96 15.91
CA SER A 4 -12.21 15.74 15.10
C SER A 4 -12.74 16.04 13.70
N GLN A 5 -12.56 15.08 12.79
CA GLN A 5 -13.17 15.03 11.48
C GLN A 5 -13.62 13.60 11.15
N ARG A 6 -14.45 13.40 10.13
CA ARG A 6 -14.84 12.05 9.72
C ARG A 6 -13.62 11.31 9.17
N LEU A 7 -13.55 10.00 9.38
CA LEU A 7 -12.47 9.16 8.86
C LEU A 7 -12.35 9.28 7.33
N LEU A 8 -13.47 9.39 6.62
CA LEU A 8 -13.48 9.62 5.17
C LEU A 8 -12.80 10.94 4.79
N ASP A 9 -13.08 12.03 5.52
CA ASP A 9 -12.49 13.34 5.23
C ASP A 9 -10.97 13.31 5.53
N TYR A 10 -10.57 12.68 6.64
CA TYR A 10 -9.17 12.50 7.03
C TYR A 10 -8.37 11.69 5.98
N LEU A 11 -8.95 10.61 5.46
CA LEU A 11 -8.35 9.79 4.41
C LEU A 11 -8.45 10.45 3.03
N GLY A 12 -9.29 11.46 2.86
CA GLY A 12 -9.48 12.20 1.62
C GLY A 12 -8.39 13.25 1.34
N GLU A 13 -7.49 13.50 2.29
CA GLU A 13 -6.36 14.42 2.09
C GLU A 13 -5.25 13.74 1.25
N ALA A 14 -4.60 14.50 0.36
CA ALA A 14 -3.37 14.05 -0.30
C ALA A 14 -2.13 14.55 0.46
N PRO A 15 -1.08 13.72 0.59
CA PRO A 15 0.23 14.20 0.99
C PRO A 15 0.80 15.19 -0.04
N PRO A 16 1.74 16.07 0.37
CA PRO A 16 2.35 17.00 -0.57
C PRO A 16 3.21 16.24 -1.58
N GLY A 17 3.25 16.72 -2.83
CA GLY A 17 4.16 16.21 -3.84
C GLY A 17 5.63 16.44 -3.47
N PHE A 18 6.53 15.61 -4.00
CA PHE A 18 7.96 15.69 -3.70
C PHE A 18 8.75 16.24 -4.89
N PRO A 19 9.58 17.27 -4.70
CA PRO A 19 10.52 17.69 -5.74
C PRO A 19 11.50 16.56 -6.08
N THR A 20 11.76 16.34 -7.36
CA THR A 20 12.76 15.38 -7.84
C THR A 20 13.84 16.13 -8.63
N ASN A 21 15.13 15.94 -8.29
CA ASN A 21 16.22 16.66 -8.97
C ASN A 21 16.65 16.00 -10.29
N SER A 22 16.13 14.82 -10.61
CA SER A 22 16.50 14.05 -11.80
C SER A 22 15.34 13.15 -12.24
N THR A 23 14.99 13.23 -13.52
CA THR A 23 13.96 12.41 -14.16
C THR A 23 14.55 11.25 -14.96
N HIS A 24 15.88 11.08 -14.97
CA HIS A 24 16.53 10.02 -15.73
C HIS A 24 16.16 8.65 -15.16
N LYS A 25 15.67 7.78 -16.05
CA LYS A 25 15.34 6.40 -15.73
C LYS A 25 16.59 5.66 -15.27
N THR A 26 16.47 4.93 -14.17
CA THR A 26 17.53 4.04 -13.64
C THR A 26 16.98 2.63 -13.44
N PRO A 27 17.77 1.57 -13.65
CA PRO A 27 17.30 0.20 -13.52
C PRO A 27 16.95 -0.15 -12.06
N ASN A 28 16.07 -1.13 -11.87
CA ASN A 28 15.81 -1.73 -10.57
C ASN A 28 16.92 -2.71 -10.16
N THR A 29 17.10 -2.89 -8.85
CA THR A 29 17.96 -3.94 -8.31
C THR A 29 17.37 -5.31 -8.64
N THR A 30 18.20 -6.22 -9.16
CA THR A 30 17.84 -7.60 -9.46
C THR A 30 18.24 -8.53 -8.31
N ASN A 31 17.60 -9.69 -8.22
CA ASN A 31 17.93 -10.74 -7.26
C ASN A 31 17.70 -12.10 -7.90
N ASP A 32 18.54 -13.09 -7.63
CA ASP A 32 18.43 -14.42 -8.24
C ASP A 32 17.18 -15.20 -7.80
N GLN A 33 16.52 -14.77 -6.71
CA GLN A 33 15.30 -15.40 -6.20
C GLN A 33 14.04 -14.99 -6.95
N TYR A 34 14.06 -13.86 -7.68
CA TYR A 34 12.91 -13.42 -8.45
C TYR A 34 13.26 -12.76 -9.79
N SER A 35 12.45 -13.05 -10.80
CA SER A 35 12.64 -12.55 -12.16
C SER A 35 11.33 -12.10 -12.75
N TRP A 36 11.35 -11.02 -13.56
CA TRP A 36 10.22 -10.60 -14.39
C TRP A 36 9.61 -11.76 -15.20
N ARG A 37 10.42 -12.77 -15.57
CA ARG A 37 10.00 -13.98 -16.29
C ARG A 37 9.06 -14.89 -15.50
N GLN A 38 8.97 -14.72 -14.17
CA GLN A 38 8.10 -15.50 -13.30
C GLN A 38 6.70 -14.88 -13.15
N ILE A 39 6.45 -13.71 -13.75
CA ILE A 39 5.10 -13.14 -13.82
C ILE A 39 4.43 -13.66 -15.10
N ASN A 40 3.52 -14.61 -14.92
CA ASN A 40 2.83 -15.28 -16.02
C ASN A 40 1.65 -14.46 -16.55
N SER A 41 0.93 -13.75 -15.67
CA SER A 41 -0.19 -12.90 -16.10
C SER A 41 -0.39 -11.69 -15.18
N VAL A 42 -0.78 -10.57 -15.79
CA VAL A 42 -1.17 -9.34 -15.09
C VAL A 42 -2.55 -8.92 -15.59
N GLY A 43 -3.57 -9.18 -14.78
CA GLY A 43 -4.94 -8.72 -14.99
C GLY A 43 -5.24 -7.41 -14.27
N GLN A 44 -6.42 -6.85 -14.51
CA GLN A 44 -6.89 -5.66 -13.82
C GLN A 44 -7.67 -6.02 -12.55
N TRP A 45 -7.33 -5.41 -11.42
CA TRP A 45 -8.12 -5.52 -10.19
C TRP A 45 -9.26 -4.49 -10.19
N SER A 46 -10.34 -4.79 -10.91
CA SER A 46 -11.44 -3.85 -11.18
C SER A 46 -12.29 -3.52 -9.94
N GLU A 47 -12.25 -4.37 -8.89
CA GLU A 47 -12.99 -4.15 -7.65
C GLU A 47 -12.29 -3.17 -6.69
N PHE A 48 -11.01 -2.84 -6.91
CA PHE A 48 -10.28 -1.87 -6.09
C PHE A 48 -10.57 -0.44 -6.55
N ILE A 49 -11.79 0.03 -6.26
CA ILE A 49 -12.27 1.37 -6.65
C ILE A 49 -13.04 2.04 -5.52
N TYR A 50 -13.08 3.38 -5.52
CA TYR A 50 -13.76 4.20 -4.50
C TYR A 50 -15.18 3.71 -4.20
N VAL A 51 -15.99 3.47 -5.24
CA VAL A 51 -17.40 3.06 -5.11
C VAL A 51 -17.53 1.75 -4.32
N ARG A 52 -16.66 0.76 -4.57
CA ARG A 52 -16.68 -0.52 -3.85
C ARG A 52 -16.25 -0.38 -2.40
N ILE A 53 -15.27 0.50 -2.13
CA ILE A 53 -14.81 0.81 -0.77
C ILE A 53 -15.95 1.45 0.03
N ILE A 54 -16.63 2.45 -0.53
CA ILE A 54 -17.78 3.08 0.13
C ILE A 54 -18.96 2.11 0.28
N GLN A 55 -19.20 1.23 -0.70
CA GLN A 55 -20.24 0.20 -0.57
C GLN A 55 -19.97 -0.73 0.63
N ARG A 56 -18.72 -1.13 0.86
CA ARG A 56 -18.35 -2.09 1.92
C ARG A 56 -18.13 -1.43 3.28
N TYR A 57 -17.54 -0.23 3.30
CA TYR A 57 -17.09 0.45 4.53
C TYR A 57 -17.66 1.86 4.73
N GLY A 58 -18.57 2.31 3.86
CA GLY A 58 -19.08 3.69 3.87
C GLY A 58 -19.66 4.12 5.20
N THR A 59 -20.47 3.29 5.84
CA THR A 59 -21.02 3.58 7.18
C THR A 59 -19.91 3.86 8.19
N LEU A 60 -18.88 3.00 8.23
CA LEU A 60 -17.73 3.17 9.12
C LEU A 60 -16.97 4.46 8.78
N LEU A 61 -16.68 4.70 7.50
CA LEU A 61 -15.94 5.86 7.02
C LEU A 61 -16.66 7.20 7.32
N HIS A 62 -17.99 7.22 7.32
CA HIS A 62 -18.79 8.42 7.62
C HIS A 62 -19.03 8.63 9.12
N GLN A 63 -19.09 7.57 9.92
CA GLN A 63 -19.44 7.65 11.34
C GLN A 63 -18.22 7.77 12.26
N VAL A 64 -17.12 7.08 11.94
CA VAL A 64 -15.90 7.14 12.76
C VAL A 64 -15.32 8.55 12.69
N ARG A 65 -15.09 9.12 13.87
CA ARG A 65 -14.39 10.39 14.06
C ARG A 65 -12.93 10.12 14.40
N VAL A 66 -12.02 10.86 13.80
CA VAL A 66 -10.58 10.86 14.08
C VAL A 66 -10.14 12.25 14.49
N VAL A 67 -9.20 12.32 15.42
CA VAL A 67 -8.59 13.60 15.81
C VAL A 67 -7.85 14.16 14.59
N ARG A 68 -8.06 15.43 14.30
CA ARG A 68 -7.35 16.13 13.23
C ARG A 68 -5.86 16.11 13.53
N GLU A 69 -5.12 15.66 12.54
CA GLU A 69 -3.67 15.72 12.48
C GLU A 69 -3.39 16.57 11.25
N PRO A 70 -2.68 17.71 11.34
CA PRO A 70 -2.32 18.51 10.17
C PRO A 70 -1.15 17.87 9.41
N ILE A 71 -1.12 17.99 8.08
CA ILE A 71 0.04 17.59 7.29
C ILE A 71 1.14 18.62 7.60
N PRO A 72 2.40 18.21 7.86
CA PRO A 72 3.47 19.17 8.08
C PRO A 72 3.55 20.20 6.94
N TYR A 73 3.41 21.49 7.29
CA TYR A 73 3.35 22.61 6.34
C TYR A 73 4.70 22.94 5.70
N SER A 74 5.81 22.50 6.30
CA SER A 74 7.15 22.74 5.76
C SER A 74 7.29 22.09 4.38
N PRO A 75 7.80 22.81 3.37
CA PRO A 75 8.02 22.26 2.03
C PRO A 75 8.82 20.95 2.11
N PRO A 76 8.36 19.87 1.46
CA PRO A 76 9.10 18.63 1.45
C PRO A 76 10.47 18.81 0.83
N GLN A 77 11.49 18.26 1.48
CA GLN A 77 12.83 18.19 0.92
C GLN A 77 12.82 17.26 -0.31
N PRO A 78 13.60 17.56 -1.37
CA PRO A 78 13.64 16.74 -2.57
C PRO A 78 13.98 15.27 -2.29
N ILE A 79 13.59 14.38 -3.19
CA ILE A 79 13.95 12.96 -3.13
C ILE A 79 14.72 12.55 -4.38
N ASN A 80 15.73 11.72 -4.18
CA ASN A 80 16.49 11.10 -5.27
C ASN A 80 16.61 9.58 -5.10
N THR A 81 16.50 9.05 -3.89
CA THR A 81 16.68 7.62 -3.62
C THR A 81 15.46 7.02 -2.94
N GLU A 82 15.32 5.70 -2.99
CA GLU A 82 14.27 4.96 -2.29
C GLU A 82 14.34 5.20 -0.78
N LEU A 83 15.54 5.31 -0.20
CA LEU A 83 15.71 5.67 1.21
C LEU A 83 15.15 7.06 1.53
N MET A 84 15.40 8.06 0.69
CA MET A 84 14.83 9.40 0.88
C MET A 84 13.31 9.36 0.80
N PHE A 85 12.76 8.58 -0.13
CA PHE A 85 11.31 8.39 -0.25
C PHE A 85 10.72 7.67 0.97
N ALA A 86 11.38 6.65 1.51
CA ALA A 86 10.96 5.99 2.74
C ALA A 86 10.86 6.96 3.94
N VAL A 87 11.82 7.88 4.07
CA VAL A 87 11.75 8.95 5.08
C VAL A 87 10.55 9.87 4.86
N ARG A 88 10.21 10.21 3.62
CA ARG A 88 9.01 11.02 3.31
C ARG A 88 7.73 10.24 3.57
N PHE A 89 7.67 8.95 3.22
CA PHE A 89 6.54 8.09 3.54
C PHE A 89 6.27 8.05 5.05
N ALA A 90 7.32 7.84 5.86
CA ALA A 90 7.20 7.85 7.32
C ALA A 90 6.65 9.19 7.84
N THR A 91 7.12 10.31 7.27
CA THR A 91 6.76 11.67 7.68
C THR A 91 5.31 12.04 7.31
N TYR A 92 4.88 11.73 6.09
CA TYR A 92 3.63 12.29 5.53
C TYR A 92 2.48 11.26 5.44
N VAL A 93 2.79 9.97 5.50
CA VAL A 93 1.80 8.90 5.23
C VAL A 93 1.66 7.94 6.41
N GLN A 94 2.76 7.40 6.92
CA GLN A 94 2.74 6.28 7.87
C GLN A 94 1.98 6.60 9.17
N SER A 95 2.28 7.73 9.82
CA SER A 95 1.61 8.13 11.07
C SER A 95 0.09 8.26 10.89
N ARG A 96 -0.33 8.90 9.78
CA ARG A 96 -1.74 9.08 9.45
C ARG A 96 -2.45 7.77 9.20
N LEU A 97 -1.80 6.89 8.44
CA LEU A 97 -2.32 5.58 8.14
C LEU A 97 -2.49 4.74 9.42
N ARG A 98 -1.51 4.77 10.33
CA ARG A 98 -1.62 4.09 11.64
C ARG A 98 -2.80 4.62 12.47
N HIS A 99 -2.99 5.93 12.49
CA HIS A 99 -4.11 6.56 13.21
C HIS A 99 -5.46 6.17 12.58
N ALA A 100 -5.58 6.26 11.26
CA ALA A 100 -6.78 5.90 10.54
C ALA A 100 -7.16 4.42 10.68
N LEU A 101 -6.17 3.51 10.61
CA LEU A 101 -6.39 2.07 10.83
C LEU A 101 -6.84 1.80 12.27
N ARG A 102 -6.19 2.41 13.26
CA ARG A 102 -6.59 2.29 14.66
C ARG A 102 -8.03 2.74 14.86
N ALA A 103 -8.40 3.91 14.35
CA ALA A 103 -9.76 4.44 14.51
C ALA A 103 -10.81 3.58 13.79
N GLY A 104 -10.51 3.10 12.59
CA GLY A 104 -11.42 2.23 11.83
C GLY A 104 -11.60 0.84 12.46
N LEU A 105 -10.57 0.31 13.12
CA LEU A 105 -10.59 -1.05 13.69
C LEU A 105 -10.91 -1.10 15.19
N GLN A 106 -10.97 0.03 15.89
CA GLN A 106 -11.25 0.06 17.33
C GLN A 106 -12.69 -0.35 17.67
N ASN A 107 -13.67 0.11 16.89
CA ASN A 107 -15.10 -0.19 17.09
C ASN A 107 -15.75 -0.52 15.73
N PRO A 108 -15.46 -1.70 15.15
CA PRO A 108 -16.03 -2.07 13.86
C PRO A 108 -17.55 -2.12 13.97
N ALA A 109 -18.23 -1.58 12.96
CA ALA A 109 -19.69 -1.60 12.89
C ALA A 109 -20.21 -3.05 12.87
N PRO A 110 -21.42 -3.33 13.40
CA PRO A 110 -21.97 -4.69 13.47
C PRO A 110 -21.99 -5.42 12.12
N GLN A 111 -22.16 -4.70 11.00
CA GLN A 111 -22.14 -5.31 9.67
C GLN A 111 -20.77 -5.89 9.25
N LEU A 112 -19.69 -5.57 9.97
CA LEU A 112 -18.34 -6.10 9.74
C LEU A 112 -17.99 -7.25 10.71
N ALA A 113 -18.88 -7.59 11.65
CA ALA A 113 -18.62 -8.60 12.68
C ALA A 113 -18.32 -9.99 12.09
N ASN A 114 -18.89 -10.31 10.93
CA ASN A 114 -18.66 -11.58 10.24
C ASN A 114 -17.26 -11.71 9.59
N MET A 115 -16.49 -10.62 9.50
CA MET A 115 -15.16 -10.62 8.88
C MET A 115 -14.04 -11.02 9.86
N TYR A 116 -14.34 -11.18 11.16
CA TYR A 116 -13.35 -11.49 12.20
C TYR A 116 -12.11 -10.59 12.10
N LEU A 117 -12.32 -9.28 12.24
CA LEU A 117 -11.28 -8.29 12.01
C LEU A 117 -10.22 -8.32 13.11
N THR A 118 -8.98 -8.64 12.77
CA THR A 118 -7.80 -8.41 13.61
C THR A 118 -7.40 -6.93 13.49
N PRO A 119 -7.12 -6.20 14.60
CA PRO A 119 -6.56 -4.85 14.53
C PRO A 119 -5.20 -4.84 13.80
N ILE A 120 -5.06 -3.99 12.78
CA ILE A 120 -3.86 -3.89 11.93
C ILE A 120 -3.16 -2.55 12.12
N THR A 121 -1.83 -2.57 12.05
CA THR A 121 -0.99 -1.38 11.92
C THR A 121 0.03 -1.57 10.80
N VAL A 122 0.82 -0.53 10.54
CA VAL A 122 1.81 -0.49 9.47
C VAL A 122 3.14 0.04 9.97
N ASP A 123 4.23 -0.58 9.54
CA ASP A 123 5.59 -0.14 9.80
C ASP A 123 6.56 -0.69 8.75
N THR A 124 7.86 -0.46 8.92
CA THR A 124 8.92 -1.08 8.14
C THR A 124 8.81 -2.62 8.15
N GLY A 125 9.36 -3.29 7.13
CA GLY A 125 9.38 -4.76 7.07
C GLY A 125 9.95 -5.43 8.32
N ASP A 126 10.93 -4.80 8.96
CA ASP A 126 11.63 -5.29 10.15
C ASP A 126 10.73 -5.43 11.40
N ALA A 127 9.55 -4.79 11.40
CA ALA A 127 8.60 -4.94 12.50
C ALA A 127 7.95 -6.33 12.57
N THR A 128 8.05 -7.12 11.49
CA THR A 128 7.35 -8.40 11.32
C THR A 128 8.30 -9.60 11.31
N GLN A 129 7.73 -10.81 11.30
CA GLN A 129 8.49 -12.04 11.12
C GLN A 129 9.34 -11.98 9.85
N ILE A 130 10.65 -12.10 10.01
CA ILE A 130 11.60 -12.10 8.89
C ILE A 130 11.74 -13.55 8.41
N THR A 131 11.21 -13.84 7.24
CA THR A 131 11.48 -15.08 6.51
C THR A 131 12.59 -14.82 5.47
N ASN A 132 13.56 -15.74 5.36
CA ASN A 132 14.57 -15.81 4.28
C ASN A 132 15.34 -14.54 3.86
N SER A 133 15.71 -13.67 4.81
CA SER A 133 16.61 -12.50 4.66
C SER A 133 16.15 -11.35 3.76
N LEU A 134 15.33 -11.60 2.74
CA LEU A 134 14.77 -10.58 1.87
C LEU A 134 13.51 -9.99 2.49
N ARG A 135 13.51 -8.66 2.66
CA ARG A 135 12.51 -7.95 3.46
C ARG A 135 11.73 -6.97 2.58
N PRO A 136 10.40 -6.95 2.67
CA PRO A 136 9.59 -5.87 2.13
C PRO A 136 9.94 -4.53 2.80
N ASP A 137 9.76 -3.42 2.08
CA ASP A 137 10.02 -2.09 2.66
C ASP A 137 8.97 -1.76 3.74
N ILE A 138 7.71 -2.10 3.48
CA ILE A 138 6.56 -1.86 4.36
C ILE A 138 5.84 -3.16 4.68
N SER A 139 5.33 -3.25 5.90
CA SER A 139 4.56 -4.38 6.40
C SER A 139 3.26 -3.93 7.05
N PHE A 140 2.19 -4.71 6.84
CA PHE A 140 0.95 -4.60 7.61
C PHE A 140 0.84 -5.82 8.53
N PHE A 141 0.57 -5.60 9.81
CA PHE A 141 0.61 -6.66 10.81
C PHE A 141 -0.30 -6.37 12.00
N ARG A 142 -0.47 -7.35 12.88
CA ARG A 142 -1.35 -7.22 14.05
C ARG A 142 -0.86 -6.09 14.97
N ALA A 143 -1.71 -5.12 15.22
CA ALA A 143 -1.41 -4.03 16.14
C ALA A 143 -1.12 -4.56 17.55
N GLY A 144 -0.07 -4.02 18.19
CA GLY A 144 0.33 -4.42 19.54
C GLY A 144 1.15 -5.71 19.61
N SER A 145 1.48 -6.34 18.47
CA SER A 145 2.44 -7.45 18.47
C SER A 145 3.84 -6.96 18.83
N THR A 146 4.62 -7.80 19.51
CA THR A 146 6.05 -7.55 19.69
C THR A 146 6.80 -7.64 18.34
N PRO A 147 7.93 -6.94 18.15
CA PRO A 147 8.71 -7.04 16.93
C PRO A 147 9.02 -8.49 16.56
N SER A 148 8.91 -8.81 15.28
CA SER A 148 9.14 -10.16 14.74
C SER A 148 8.18 -11.26 15.23
N SER A 149 7.09 -10.93 15.92
CA SER A 149 6.12 -11.93 16.40
C SER A 149 4.88 -12.07 15.52
N SER A 150 4.53 -11.05 14.72
CA SER A 150 3.40 -11.10 13.79
C SER A 150 3.86 -11.36 12.36
N PRO A 151 3.14 -12.18 11.58
CA PRO A 151 3.37 -12.26 10.14
C PRO A 151 3.05 -10.91 9.48
N ASN A 152 3.77 -10.60 8.40
CA ASN A 152 3.42 -9.52 7.49
C ASN A 152 2.28 -9.98 6.58
N ARG A 153 1.12 -9.33 6.69
CA ARG A 153 -0.09 -9.66 5.92
C ARG A 153 -0.21 -8.93 4.59
N CYS A 154 0.57 -7.86 4.38
CA CYS A 154 0.57 -7.05 3.15
C CYS A 154 1.97 -6.45 2.91
N PRO A 155 2.88 -7.15 2.23
CA PRO A 155 4.18 -6.59 1.86
C PRO A 155 4.02 -5.43 0.87
N GLY A 156 4.66 -4.31 1.18
CA GLY A 156 4.77 -3.14 0.32
C GLY A 156 6.19 -2.90 -0.15
N CYS A 157 6.35 -2.46 -1.40
CA CYS A 157 7.62 -2.00 -1.93
C CYS A 157 7.59 -0.50 -2.22
N LEU A 158 8.58 0.23 -1.71
CA LEU A 158 8.76 1.65 -1.95
C LEU A 158 9.74 1.82 -3.12
N LYS A 159 9.30 2.48 -4.18
CA LYS A 159 10.13 2.84 -5.33
C LYS A 159 10.12 4.35 -5.54
N VAL A 160 11.08 4.84 -6.32
CA VAL A 160 10.97 6.18 -6.91
C VAL A 160 10.45 6.06 -8.34
N SER A 161 9.66 7.04 -8.80
CA SER A 161 8.98 7.05 -10.10
C SER A 161 9.95 7.01 -11.29
N ARG A 162 11.21 7.41 -11.10
CA ARG A 162 12.28 7.23 -12.09
C ARG A 162 12.80 5.79 -12.22
N LYS A 163 12.54 4.94 -11.23
CA LYS A 163 12.89 3.50 -11.25
C LYS A 163 11.71 2.63 -11.65
N TRP A 164 10.48 3.07 -11.41
CA TRP A 164 9.30 2.28 -11.73
C TRP A 164 8.05 3.16 -11.84
N ARG A 165 7.23 2.89 -12.85
CA ARG A 165 5.89 3.47 -13.02
C ARG A 165 4.94 2.40 -13.56
N SER A 166 3.66 2.53 -13.23
CA SER A 166 2.62 1.61 -13.63
C SER A 166 2.34 1.66 -15.14
N ASP A 167 2.45 2.84 -15.75
CA ASP A 167 2.26 3.07 -17.18
C ASP A 167 3.26 2.30 -18.06
N TRP A 168 4.43 1.96 -17.51
CA TRP A 168 5.44 1.14 -18.20
C TRP A 168 4.96 -0.27 -18.52
N GLY A 169 3.96 -0.80 -17.81
CA GLY A 169 3.33 -2.09 -18.13
C GLY A 169 2.63 -2.10 -19.50
N LYS A 170 2.28 -0.92 -20.03
CA LYS A 170 1.65 -0.73 -21.35
C LYS A 170 2.58 -0.05 -22.36
N ALA A 171 3.83 0.22 -21.99
CA ALA A 171 4.78 0.90 -22.86
C ALA A 171 5.16 0.03 -24.07
N ALA A 172 5.41 0.67 -25.22
CA ALA A 172 5.89 -0.03 -26.41
C ALA A 172 7.28 -0.65 -26.18
N SER A 173 8.13 0.07 -25.45
CA SER A 173 9.49 -0.37 -25.09
C SER A 173 9.46 -1.70 -24.34
N HIS A 174 10.27 -2.65 -24.80
CA HIS A 174 10.44 -3.91 -24.08
C HIS A 174 11.13 -3.70 -22.72
N SER A 175 12.11 -2.79 -22.65
CA SER A 175 12.84 -2.53 -21.41
C SER A 175 11.95 -1.89 -20.34
N ASP A 176 10.99 -1.04 -20.72
CA ASP A 176 10.02 -0.47 -19.78
C ASP A 176 9.11 -1.56 -19.20
N ARG A 177 8.58 -2.43 -20.06
CA ARG A 177 7.76 -3.58 -19.63
C ARG A 177 8.54 -4.55 -18.75
N THR A 178 9.82 -4.79 -19.04
CA THR A 178 10.69 -5.63 -18.21
C THR A 178 10.89 -5.03 -16.82
N GLU A 179 11.20 -3.74 -16.71
CA GLU A 179 11.34 -3.05 -15.41
C GLU A 179 10.01 -3.05 -14.63
N TYR A 180 8.89 -2.86 -15.33
CA TYR A 180 7.56 -2.96 -14.72
C TYR A 180 7.34 -4.33 -14.06
N LEU A 181 7.56 -5.41 -14.82
CA LEU A 181 7.39 -6.79 -14.37
C LEU A 181 8.44 -7.21 -13.33
N GLN A 182 9.63 -6.61 -13.33
CA GLN A 182 10.68 -6.91 -12.35
C GLN A 182 10.31 -6.47 -10.93
N VAL A 183 9.61 -5.34 -10.79
CA VAL A 183 9.11 -4.94 -9.46
C VAL A 183 7.88 -5.77 -9.06
N LEU A 184 7.02 -6.13 -10.01
CA LEU A 184 5.92 -7.06 -9.72
C LEU A 184 6.42 -8.43 -9.27
N SER A 185 7.51 -8.95 -9.85
CA SER A 185 8.12 -10.21 -9.41
C SER A 185 8.72 -10.09 -8.01
N GLN A 186 9.32 -8.95 -7.67
CA GLN A 186 9.77 -8.66 -6.30
C GLN A 186 8.61 -8.70 -5.30
N VAL A 187 7.50 -8.00 -5.56
CA VAL A 187 6.33 -8.01 -4.67
C VAL A 187 5.68 -9.40 -4.62
N ASN A 188 5.57 -10.10 -5.75
CA ASN A 188 5.03 -11.46 -5.81
C ASN A 188 5.89 -12.44 -5.00
N PHE A 189 7.21 -12.32 -5.07
CA PHE A 189 8.13 -13.10 -4.25
C PHE A 189 7.85 -12.91 -2.76
N TYR A 190 7.70 -11.67 -2.29
CA TYR A 190 7.32 -11.40 -0.90
C TYR A 190 5.96 -12.00 -0.54
N MET A 191 4.95 -11.85 -1.40
CA MET A 191 3.61 -12.41 -1.16
C MET A 191 3.61 -13.94 -1.10
N LYS A 192 4.42 -14.62 -1.92
CA LYS A 192 4.60 -16.08 -1.84
C LYS A 192 5.26 -16.49 -0.53
N GLN A 193 6.37 -15.85 -0.19
CA GLN A 193 7.13 -16.14 1.03
C GLN A 193 6.29 -15.95 2.31
N LEU A 194 5.37 -14.99 2.30
CA LEU A 194 4.52 -14.64 3.45
C LEU A 194 3.12 -15.28 3.37
N ASN A 195 2.85 -16.11 2.35
CA ASN A 195 1.53 -16.64 2.03
C ASN A 195 0.41 -15.58 2.02
N THR A 196 0.69 -14.37 1.52
CA THR A 196 -0.30 -13.30 1.44
C THR A 196 -0.97 -13.24 0.07
N ARG A 197 -2.19 -12.71 0.05
CA ARG A 197 -2.96 -12.40 -1.18
C ARG A 197 -2.76 -10.97 -1.65
N TYR A 198 -2.32 -10.07 -0.78
CA TYR A 198 -2.26 -8.65 -1.07
C TYR A 198 -0.84 -8.11 -0.89
N GLY A 199 -0.50 -7.13 -1.72
CA GLY A 199 0.72 -6.35 -1.66
C GLY A 199 0.53 -5.05 -2.42
N PHE A 200 1.57 -4.23 -2.49
CA PHE A 200 1.51 -2.99 -3.27
C PHE A 200 2.90 -2.47 -3.64
N VAL A 201 2.93 -1.63 -4.67
CA VAL A 201 4.05 -0.74 -4.96
C VAL A 201 3.58 0.68 -4.66
N LEU A 202 4.40 1.45 -3.95
CA LEU A 202 4.17 2.87 -3.73
C LEU A 202 5.38 3.65 -4.24
N THR A 203 5.11 4.70 -5.00
CA THR A 203 6.12 5.63 -5.49
C THR A 203 5.76 7.06 -5.09
N ASP A 204 6.67 8.00 -5.36
CA ASP A 204 6.41 9.44 -5.26
C ASP A 204 5.37 9.96 -6.25
N ALA A 205 4.92 9.14 -7.20
CA ALA A 205 3.91 9.51 -8.19
C ALA A 205 2.57 8.78 -7.99
N GLU A 206 2.57 7.57 -7.42
CA GLU A 206 1.37 6.73 -7.39
C GLU A 206 1.43 5.57 -6.38
N LEU A 207 0.24 5.12 -5.94
CA LEU A 207 0.04 3.84 -5.26
C LEU A 207 -0.55 2.81 -6.25
N VAL A 208 0.01 1.61 -6.25
CA VAL A 208 -0.44 0.49 -7.09
C VAL A 208 -0.71 -0.74 -6.23
N PRO A 209 -1.97 -0.96 -5.83
CA PRO A 209 -2.42 -2.16 -5.13
C PRO A 209 -2.34 -3.42 -6.02
N ILE A 210 -1.91 -4.52 -5.43
CA ILE A 210 -1.70 -5.80 -6.11
C ILE A 210 -2.43 -6.90 -5.33
N LYS A 211 -3.11 -7.78 -6.06
CA LYS A 211 -3.69 -9.02 -5.53
C LYS A 211 -3.05 -10.22 -6.24
N ARG A 212 -2.43 -11.11 -5.48
CA ARG A 212 -1.96 -12.41 -5.96
C ARG A 212 -3.15 -13.35 -6.15
N LEU A 213 -3.15 -14.10 -7.26
CA LEU A 213 -4.19 -15.09 -7.56
C LEU A 213 -3.75 -16.53 -7.29
N ASP A 214 -2.47 -16.83 -7.51
CA ASP A 214 -1.90 -18.17 -7.41
C ASP A 214 -0.41 -18.13 -7.03
N GLU A 215 0.26 -19.29 -7.01
CA GLU A 215 1.71 -19.39 -6.79
C GLU A 215 2.53 -19.26 -8.08
N ASP A 216 1.87 -19.28 -9.24
CA ASP A 216 2.48 -19.30 -10.57
C ASP A 216 2.66 -17.88 -11.15
N GLY A 217 2.45 -16.84 -10.34
CA GLY A 217 2.72 -15.47 -10.76
C GLY A 217 1.61 -14.84 -11.59
N SER A 218 0.37 -15.25 -11.37
CA SER A 218 -0.81 -14.51 -11.83
C SER A 218 -1.20 -13.45 -10.82
N LEU A 219 -1.24 -12.20 -11.26
CA LEU A 219 -1.55 -11.02 -10.44
C LEU A 219 -2.73 -10.24 -11.00
N LEU A 220 -3.55 -9.65 -10.14
CA LEU A 220 -4.41 -8.52 -10.49
C LEU A 220 -3.78 -7.24 -9.97
N VAL A 221 -3.69 -6.23 -10.82
CA VAL A 221 -3.16 -4.91 -10.49
C VAL A 221 -4.28 -3.88 -10.59
N ALA A 222 -4.51 -3.14 -9.52
CA ALA A 222 -5.51 -2.08 -9.51
C ALA A 222 -5.08 -0.90 -10.39
N GLN A 223 -6.05 -0.09 -10.79
CA GLN A 223 -5.75 1.20 -11.42
C GLN A 223 -4.87 2.02 -10.47
N ALA A 224 -3.76 2.54 -10.98
CA ALA A 224 -2.86 3.34 -10.17
C ALA A 224 -3.57 4.57 -9.62
N ILE A 225 -3.31 4.86 -8.35
CA ILE A 225 -3.85 6.00 -7.63
C ILE A 225 -2.77 7.09 -7.61
N PRO A 226 -2.92 8.20 -8.34
CA PRO A 226 -1.93 9.28 -8.34
C PRO A 226 -1.73 9.86 -6.94
N TRP A 227 -0.49 10.23 -6.62
CA TRP A 227 -0.07 10.75 -5.32
C TRP A 227 -0.89 11.97 -4.89
N GLU A 228 -1.14 12.88 -5.82
CA GLU A 228 -1.84 14.16 -5.59
C GLU A 228 -3.38 14.02 -5.59
N THR A 229 -3.90 12.79 -5.61
CA THR A 229 -5.35 12.57 -5.57
C THR A 229 -5.89 12.90 -4.16
N GLU A 230 -6.66 13.98 -4.06
CA GLU A 230 -7.37 14.43 -2.86
C GLU A 230 -8.88 14.69 -3.07
N GLY A 231 -9.64 14.82 -2.00
CA GLY A 231 -10.99 15.36 -1.99
C GLY A 231 -12.12 14.32 -2.18
N PRO A 232 -13.38 14.78 -2.06
CA PRO A 232 -14.54 13.90 -2.00
C PRO A 232 -14.75 13.08 -3.27
N GLY A 233 -15.19 11.83 -3.12
CA GLY A 233 -15.51 10.97 -4.26
C GLY A 233 -14.31 10.35 -4.98
N ARG A 234 -13.08 10.68 -4.54
CA ARG A 234 -11.84 10.18 -5.15
C ARG A 234 -11.15 9.15 -4.26
N LEU A 235 -10.52 8.15 -4.89
CA LEU A 235 -9.68 7.19 -4.20
C LEU A 235 -8.28 7.80 -4.04
N THR A 236 -7.95 8.26 -2.84
CA THR A 236 -6.63 8.83 -2.50
C THR A 236 -5.64 7.73 -2.11
N ILE A 237 -4.35 8.05 -2.00
CA ILE A 237 -3.36 7.06 -1.53
C ILE A 237 -3.62 6.63 -0.09
N LEU A 238 -4.06 7.54 0.78
CA LEU A 238 -4.36 7.23 2.18
C LEU A 238 -5.57 6.31 2.27
N LEU A 239 -6.64 6.58 1.52
CA LEU A 239 -7.82 5.71 1.47
C LEU A 239 -7.49 4.34 0.86
N GLY A 240 -6.65 4.30 -0.19
CA GLY A 240 -6.18 3.05 -0.79
C GLY A 240 -5.36 2.20 0.17
N LEU A 241 -4.37 2.77 0.86
CA LEU A 241 -3.57 2.07 1.85
C LEU A 241 -4.41 1.64 3.06
N TRP A 242 -5.33 2.48 3.52
CA TRP A 242 -6.26 2.13 4.59
C TRP A 242 -7.15 0.95 4.17
N TYR A 243 -7.65 0.94 2.93
CA TYR A 243 -8.45 -0.17 2.43
C TYR A 243 -7.66 -1.47 2.34
N LEU A 244 -6.39 -1.44 1.90
CA LEU A 244 -5.51 -2.61 2.00
C LEU A 244 -5.40 -3.10 3.45
N GLY A 245 -5.25 -2.19 4.42
CA GLY A 245 -5.27 -2.52 5.84
C GLY A 245 -6.56 -3.19 6.31
N MET A 246 -7.71 -2.74 5.81
CA MET A 246 -9.02 -3.36 6.10
C MET A 246 -9.16 -4.74 5.45
N LEU A 247 -8.67 -4.93 4.22
CA LEU A 247 -8.66 -6.24 3.57
C LEU A 247 -7.80 -7.25 4.37
N VAL A 248 -6.65 -6.81 4.88
CA VAL A 248 -5.76 -7.72 5.63
C VAL A 248 -6.12 -7.87 7.11
N ALA A 249 -7.04 -7.04 7.60
CA ALA A 249 -7.66 -7.21 8.91
C ALA A 249 -8.62 -8.41 8.94
N ALA A 250 -9.29 -8.72 7.83
CA ALA A 250 -10.19 -9.86 7.72
C ALA A 250 -9.41 -11.18 7.71
N ASP A 251 -9.49 -11.93 8.81
CA ASP A 251 -8.63 -13.11 9.05
C ASP A 251 -8.83 -14.24 8.02
N ASN A 252 -10.00 -14.30 7.38
CA ASN A 252 -10.34 -15.28 6.34
C ASN A 252 -9.99 -14.82 4.91
N GLU A 253 -9.57 -13.58 4.70
CA GLU A 253 -9.38 -13.01 3.35
C GLU A 253 -7.92 -12.74 2.99
N TRP A 254 -7.00 -12.63 3.95
CA TRP A 254 -5.65 -12.10 3.68
C TRP A 254 -4.61 -13.12 3.19
N GLN A 255 -4.79 -14.40 3.52
CA GLN A 255 -3.90 -15.50 3.13
C GLN A 255 -4.61 -16.54 2.27
N PHE A 256 -3.85 -17.34 1.53
CA PHE A 256 -4.41 -18.53 0.88
C PHE A 256 -4.69 -19.64 1.91
N PRO A 257 -5.69 -20.51 1.66
CA PRO A 257 -6.00 -21.65 2.53
C PRO A 257 -4.81 -22.59 2.74
#